data_AF-A0A0Q8VDF8-F1
#
_entry.id   AF-A0A0Q8VDF8-F1
#
_cell.length_a   1.000
_cell.length_b   1.000
_cell.length_c   1.000
_cell.angle_alpha   90.00
_cell.angle_beta   90.00
_cell.angle_gamma   90.00
#
_symmetry.space_group_name_H-M   'P 1'
#
loop_
_entity.id
_entity.type
_entity.pdbx_description
1 polymer ?
#
loop_
_entity_poly.entity_id
_entity_poly.type
_entity_poly.pdbx_seq_one_letter_code
_entity_poly.pdbx_strand_id
1 'polypeptide(L)'
;MSVFAEIDGVPVRARFDALSSDGAAVDLKTTDDATPSGFAKSVAKWGYDVQEAWYDDVHDAATGVPLGAFYFIVVEKSAPYEVAVHRLPELWVEMGRTKAAEARRIYRECVETGVWPGYDTDVQFLDPPAWMVYDHEARYEEEIRI
;
A
#
# COMPACT_ATOMS: atom_id res chain seq x y z
N MET A 1 -0.85 18.01 -8.43
CA MET A 1 -0.17 18.09 -9.76
C MET A 1 -0.18 16.70 -10.39
N SER A 2 -0.30 16.55 -11.72
CA SER A 2 -0.18 15.25 -12.40
C SER A 2 1.12 15.13 -13.17
N VAL A 3 1.76 13.96 -13.08
CA VAL A 3 2.96 13.58 -13.84
C VAL A 3 2.70 12.28 -14.59
N PHE A 4 3.32 12.15 -15.75
CA PHE A 4 3.17 11.02 -16.65
C PHE A 4 4.55 10.53 -17.05
N ALA A 5 4.73 9.22 -17.13
CA ALA A 5 5.97 8.60 -17.58
C ALA A 5 5.69 7.27 -18.28
N GLU A 6 6.74 6.61 -18.74
CA GLU A 6 6.71 5.22 -19.15
C GLU A 6 7.76 4.46 -18.34
N ILE A 7 7.35 3.36 -17.70
CA ILE A 7 8.23 2.50 -16.90
C ILE A 7 7.98 1.06 -17.33
N ASP A 8 9.04 0.33 -17.68
CA ASP A 8 8.96 -1.06 -18.16
C ASP A 8 8.00 -1.25 -19.36
N GLY A 9 7.91 -0.26 -20.25
CA GLY A 9 6.97 -0.26 -21.38
C GLY A 9 5.50 -0.03 -20.99
N VAL A 10 5.22 0.32 -19.74
CA VAL A 10 3.88 0.62 -19.23
C VAL A 10 3.72 2.13 -19.07
N PRO A 11 2.71 2.75 -19.71
CA PRO A 11 2.35 4.14 -19.43
C PRO A 11 1.85 4.28 -17.98
N VAL A 12 2.49 5.15 -17.22
CA VAL A 12 2.21 5.34 -15.80
C VAL A 12 1.89 6.81 -15.49
N ARG A 13 1.11 7.01 -14.42
CA ARG A 13 0.70 8.34 -13.95
C ARG A 13 0.69 8.41 -12.43
N ALA A 14 1.10 9.54 -11.88
CA ALA A 14 0.89 9.90 -10.49
C ALA A 14 0.19 11.27 -10.40
N ARG A 15 -0.64 11.45 -9.37
CA ARG A 15 -1.29 12.74 -9.09
C ARG A 15 -1.17 13.04 -7.60
N PHE A 16 -0.22 13.92 -7.28
CA PHE A 16 0.02 14.39 -5.93
C PHE A 16 -1.15 15.25 -5.41
N ASP A 17 -1.54 15.02 -4.15
CA ASP A 17 -2.43 15.92 -3.41
C ASP A 17 -1.72 17.26 -3.18
N ALA A 18 -0.47 17.21 -2.72
CA ALA A 18 0.46 18.33 -2.76
C ALA A 18 1.89 17.88 -3.08
N LEU A 19 2.63 18.76 -3.76
CA LEU A 19 4.07 18.63 -3.99
C LEU A 19 4.69 20.01 -3.79
N SER A 20 5.63 20.12 -2.88
CA SER A 20 6.35 21.37 -2.61
C SER A 20 7.47 21.60 -3.62
N SER A 21 7.98 22.83 -3.68
CA SER A 21 9.07 23.21 -4.59
C SER A 21 10.40 22.52 -4.31
N ASP A 22 10.61 22.04 -3.09
CA ASP A 22 11.78 21.25 -2.66
C ASP A 22 11.57 19.73 -2.81
N GLY A 23 10.47 19.30 -3.45
CA GLY A 23 10.23 17.90 -3.80
C GLY A 23 9.61 17.05 -2.69
N ALA A 24 9.06 17.64 -1.63
CA ALA A 24 8.28 16.91 -0.64
C ALA A 24 6.85 16.69 -1.15
N ALA A 25 6.48 15.42 -1.32
CA ALA A 25 5.14 14.99 -1.66
C ALA A 25 4.31 14.75 -0.40
N VAL A 26 3.02 15.03 -0.51
CA VAL A 26 2.03 14.77 0.54
C VAL A 26 0.87 13.99 -0.05
N ASP A 27 0.40 13.01 0.70
CA ASP A 27 -0.85 12.30 0.49
C ASP A 27 -1.72 12.41 1.76
N LEU A 28 -2.97 12.87 1.57
CA LEU A 28 -3.93 13.05 2.66
C LEU A 28 -4.85 11.83 2.76
N LYS A 29 -4.85 11.19 3.92
CA LYS A 29 -5.71 10.05 4.22
C LYS A 29 -6.61 10.32 5.42
N THR A 30 -7.75 9.64 5.44
CA THR A 30 -8.50 9.42 6.68
C THR A 30 -8.20 8.02 7.22
N THR A 31 -8.20 7.86 8.54
CA THR A 31 -7.85 6.60 9.21
C THR A 31 -8.78 6.35 10.41
N ASP A 32 -8.84 5.10 10.87
CA ASP A 32 -9.53 4.77 12.13
C ASP A 32 -8.61 4.92 13.35
N ASP A 33 -7.28 4.90 13.12
CA ASP A 33 -6.24 5.04 14.15
C ASP A 33 -5.04 5.76 13.52
N ALA A 34 -4.74 6.97 13.99
CA ALA A 34 -3.65 7.79 13.50
C ALA A 34 -2.30 7.51 14.20
N THR A 35 -2.28 6.65 15.22
CA THR A 35 -1.04 6.27 15.89
C THR A 35 -0.07 5.55 14.95
N PRO A 36 1.24 5.49 15.26
CA PRO A 36 2.20 4.77 14.42
C PRO A 36 1.83 3.30 14.17
N SER A 37 1.30 2.60 15.18
CA SER A 37 0.93 1.19 15.06
C SER A 37 -0.36 1.00 14.25
N GLY A 38 -1.35 1.88 14.45
CA GLY A 38 -2.58 1.90 13.67
C GLY A 38 -2.35 2.21 12.20
N PHE A 39 -1.53 3.23 11.93
CA PHE A 39 -1.22 3.60 10.56
C PHE A 39 -0.34 2.57 9.86
N ALA A 40 0.63 1.94 10.55
CA ALA A 40 1.41 0.84 9.96
C ALA A 40 0.52 -0.35 9.50
N LYS A 41 -0.53 -0.68 10.27
CA LYS A 41 -1.54 -1.67 9.83
C LYS A 41 -2.30 -1.21 8.60
N SER A 42 -2.63 0.08 8.53
CA SER A 42 -3.30 0.67 7.35
C SER A 42 -2.41 0.63 6.11
N VAL A 43 -1.12 0.95 6.25
CA VAL A 43 -0.13 0.82 5.17
C VAL A 43 -0.09 -0.61 4.64
N ALA A 44 0.03 -1.60 5.53
CA ALA A 44 0.03 -3.01 5.17
C ALA A 44 -1.27 -3.46 4.48
N LYS A 45 -2.42 -3.02 5.01
CA LYS A 45 -3.75 -3.44 4.54
C LYS A 45 -4.09 -2.84 3.17
N TRP A 46 -3.74 -1.58 2.95
CA TRP A 46 -4.19 -0.81 1.78
C TRP A 46 -3.11 -0.60 0.72
N GLY A 47 -1.88 -1.09 0.96
CA GLY A 47 -0.79 -1.00 0.00
C GLY A 47 -0.22 0.41 -0.14
N TYR A 48 -0.17 1.20 0.93
CA TYR A 48 0.38 2.56 0.86
C TYR A 48 1.89 2.60 0.64
N ASP A 49 2.59 1.49 0.93
CA ASP A 49 3.97 1.28 0.53
C ASP A 49 4.12 1.21 -1.00
N VAL A 50 3.19 0.54 -1.68
CA VAL A 50 3.12 0.54 -3.15
C VAL A 50 2.81 1.94 -3.67
N GLN A 51 1.95 2.69 -2.96
CA GLN A 51 1.61 4.05 -3.34
C GLN A 51 2.83 4.97 -3.31
N GLU A 52 3.59 5.01 -2.20
CA GLU A 52 4.79 5.85 -2.08
C GLU A 52 5.81 5.47 -3.17
N ALA A 53 6.16 4.19 -3.29
CA ALA A 53 7.11 3.72 -4.30
C ALA A 53 6.67 4.04 -5.74
N TRP A 54 5.37 3.92 -6.04
CA TRP A 54 4.84 4.30 -7.35
C TRP A 54 5.00 5.79 -7.63
N TYR A 55 4.75 6.63 -6.63
CA TYR A 55 4.86 8.08 -6.79
C TYR A 55 6.32 8.52 -6.96
N ASP A 56 7.24 7.91 -6.21
CA ASP A 56 8.69 8.09 -6.38
C ASP A 56 9.13 7.72 -7.79
N ASP A 57 8.84 6.49 -8.22
CA ASP A 57 9.25 5.94 -9.52
C ASP A 57 8.71 6.80 -10.68
N VAL A 58 7.43 7.20 -10.62
CA VAL A 58 6.81 8.01 -11.68
C VAL A 58 7.35 9.43 -11.70
N HIS A 59 7.61 10.04 -10.54
CA HIS A 59 8.19 11.37 -10.47
C HIS A 59 9.60 11.40 -11.03
N ASP A 60 10.44 10.44 -10.62
CA ASP A 60 11.81 10.32 -11.09
C ASP A 60 11.85 10.03 -12.60
N ALA A 61 11.04 9.07 -13.08
CA ALA A 61 10.96 8.79 -14.51
C ALA A 61 10.50 9.99 -15.35
N ALA A 62 9.62 10.84 -14.81
CA ALA A 62 9.10 12.01 -15.52
C ALA A 62 10.04 13.24 -15.46
N THR A 63 10.83 13.38 -14.39
CA THR A 63 11.58 14.62 -14.11
C THR A 63 13.09 14.44 -14.05
N GLY A 64 13.57 13.19 -13.94
CA GLY A 64 14.96 12.83 -13.68
C GLY A 64 15.44 13.17 -12.25
N VAL A 65 14.50 13.45 -11.34
CA VAL A 65 14.77 13.84 -9.96
C VAL A 65 13.88 13.03 -9.01
N PRO A 66 14.44 12.34 -8.00
CA PRO A 66 13.64 11.64 -7.00
C PRO A 66 12.89 12.63 -6.10
N LEU A 67 11.82 12.18 -5.46
CA LEU A 67 11.16 12.96 -4.42
C LEU A 67 12.12 13.17 -3.23
N GLY A 68 12.05 14.34 -2.61
CA GLY A 68 12.85 14.66 -1.41
C GLY A 68 12.30 13.96 -0.16
N ALA A 69 10.97 13.78 -0.10
CA ALA A 69 10.28 13.02 0.93
C ALA A 69 8.85 12.72 0.49
N PHE A 70 8.25 11.68 1.07
CA PHE A 70 6.83 11.40 0.97
C PHE A 70 6.21 11.40 2.38
N TYR A 71 5.15 12.18 2.56
CA TYR A 71 4.45 12.31 3.83
C TYR A 71 3.00 11.85 3.71
N PHE A 72 2.61 10.97 4.61
CA PHE A 72 1.21 10.67 4.85
C PHE A 72 0.68 11.58 5.96
N ILE A 73 -0.22 12.50 5.61
CA ILE A 73 -1.01 13.23 6.61
C ILE A 73 -2.28 12.42 6.83
N VAL A 74 -2.48 11.93 8.05
CA VAL A 74 -3.62 11.07 8.38
C VAL A 74 -4.50 11.73 9.43
N VAL A 75 -5.81 11.72 9.19
CA VAL A 75 -6.82 12.30 10.06
C VAL A 75 -7.77 11.22 10.53
N GLU A 76 -7.99 11.10 11.83
CA GLU A 76 -8.96 10.12 12.36
C GLU A 76 -10.38 10.47 11.90
N LYS A 77 -11.18 9.45 11.57
CA LYS A 77 -12.57 9.64 11.10
C LYS A 77 -13.55 9.97 12.21
N SER A 78 -13.18 9.77 13.47
CA SER A 78 -14.02 9.99 14.65
C SER A 78 -13.34 10.92 15.65
N ALA A 79 -14.13 11.60 16.48
CA ALA A 79 -13.63 12.47 17.52
C ALA A 79 -12.60 11.74 18.43
N PRO A 80 -11.49 12.39 18.81
CA PRO A 80 -11.22 13.82 18.66
C PRO A 80 -10.67 14.28 17.30
N TYR A 81 -10.69 13.42 16.26
CA TYR A 81 -10.19 13.71 14.90
C TYR A 81 -8.69 14.02 14.89
N GLU A 82 -7.92 13.26 15.67
CA GLU A 82 -6.48 13.46 15.80
C GLU A 82 -5.78 13.37 14.44
N VAL A 83 -4.69 14.12 14.31
CA VAL A 83 -3.89 14.21 13.09
C VAL A 83 -2.48 13.74 13.40
N ALA A 84 -1.95 12.88 12.52
CA ALA A 84 -0.55 12.49 12.55
C ALA A 84 0.08 12.65 11.16
N VAL A 85 1.40 12.85 11.16
CA VAL A 85 2.20 12.89 9.94
C VAL A 85 3.21 11.76 10.01
N HIS A 86 3.15 10.84 9.04
CA HIS A 86 4.00 9.66 9.00
C HIS A 86 4.88 9.66 7.75
N ARG A 87 6.07 9.07 7.89
CA ARG A 87 6.96 8.69 6.79
C ARG A 87 7.21 7.20 6.87
N LEU A 88 7.30 6.53 5.73
CA LEU A 88 7.72 5.14 5.70
C LEU A 88 9.25 5.06 5.68
N PRO A 89 9.88 4.17 6.47
CA PRO A 89 11.30 3.88 6.32
C PRO A 89 11.55 3.13 5.00
N GLU A 90 12.77 3.20 4.48
CA GLU A 90 13.17 2.67 3.17
C GLU A 90 12.72 1.22 2.93
N LEU A 91 12.75 0.36 3.96
CA LEU A 91 12.32 -1.03 3.83
C LEU A 91 10.89 -1.18 3.31
N TRP A 92 9.96 -0.31 3.72
CA TRP A 92 8.60 -0.31 3.17
C TRP A 92 8.60 0.10 1.70
N VAL A 93 9.38 1.11 1.34
CA VAL A 93 9.47 1.63 -0.03
C VAL A 93 10.06 0.56 -0.96
N GLU A 94 11.09 -0.17 -0.54
CA GLU A 94 11.66 -1.30 -1.29
C GLU A 94 10.64 -2.44 -1.51
N MET A 95 9.87 -2.78 -0.47
CA MET A 95 8.78 -3.75 -0.56
C MET A 95 7.69 -3.26 -1.54
N GLY A 96 7.33 -1.98 -1.46
CA GLY A 96 6.38 -1.32 -2.35
C GLY A 96 6.85 -1.33 -3.81
N ARG A 97 8.13 -1.01 -4.05
CA ARG A 97 8.75 -1.00 -5.38
C ARG A 97 8.74 -2.38 -6.02
N THR A 98 9.03 -3.42 -5.23
CA THR A 98 8.94 -4.82 -5.68
C THR A 98 7.51 -5.19 -6.10
N LYS A 99 6.51 -4.85 -5.28
CA LYS A 99 5.09 -5.08 -5.58
C LYS A 99 4.62 -4.29 -6.81
N ALA A 100 5.05 -3.02 -6.94
CA ALA A 100 4.72 -2.16 -8.06
C ALA A 100 5.29 -2.69 -9.39
N ALA A 101 6.55 -3.13 -9.38
CA ALA A 101 7.18 -3.74 -10.54
C ALA A 101 6.45 -5.02 -11.00
N GLU A 102 6.08 -5.88 -10.05
CA GLU A 102 5.30 -7.09 -10.36
C GLU A 102 3.92 -6.75 -10.91
N ALA A 103 3.24 -5.76 -10.33
CA ALA A 103 1.95 -5.29 -10.83
C ALA A 103 2.06 -4.74 -12.27
N ARG A 104 3.10 -3.96 -12.58
CA ARG A 104 3.37 -3.49 -13.96
C ARG A 104 3.63 -4.65 -14.91
N ARG A 105 4.39 -5.67 -14.48
CA ARG A 105 4.67 -6.88 -15.27
C ARG A 105 3.38 -7.62 -15.62
N ILE A 106 2.54 -7.91 -14.62
CA ILE A 106 1.23 -8.57 -14.81
C ILE A 106 0.34 -7.72 -15.71
N TYR A 107 0.25 -6.41 -15.47
CA TYR A 107 -0.55 -5.51 -16.28
C TYR A 107 -0.14 -5.54 -17.76
N ARG A 108 1.17 -5.43 -18.03
CA ARG A 108 1.71 -5.50 -19.40
C ARG A 108 1.35 -6.82 -20.08
N GLU A 109 1.56 -7.95 -19.39
CA GLU A 109 1.21 -9.28 -19.90
C GLU A 109 -0.30 -9.40 -20.21
N CYS A 110 -1.17 -8.89 -19.33
CA CYS A 110 -2.61 -8.89 -19.54
C CYS A 110 -3.02 -8.05 -20.75
N VAL A 111 -2.41 -6.88 -20.92
CA VAL A 111 -2.68 -6.00 -22.06
C VAL A 111 -2.19 -6.62 -23.37
N GLU A 112 -1.01 -7.25 -23.38
CA GLU A 112 -0.42 -7.90 -24.56
C GLU A 112 -1.19 -9.15 -24.99
N THR A 113 -1.62 -9.98 -24.05
CA THR A 113 -2.26 -11.27 -24.33
C THR A 113 -3.79 -11.18 -24.40
N GLY A 114 -4.39 -10.14 -23.83
CA GLY A 114 -5.83 -10.02 -23.61
C GLY A 114 -6.37 -10.95 -22.52
N VAL A 115 -5.51 -11.68 -21.80
CA VAL A 115 -5.89 -12.59 -20.72
C VAL A 115 -5.72 -11.91 -19.38
N TRP A 116 -6.80 -11.86 -18.60
CA TRP A 116 -6.82 -11.24 -17.26
C TRP A 116 -7.05 -12.34 -16.22
N PRO A 117 -6.03 -12.74 -15.45
CA PRO A 117 -6.19 -13.75 -14.41
C PRO A 117 -7.26 -13.34 -13.39
N GLY A 118 -8.26 -14.20 -13.20
CA GLY A 118 -9.34 -14.00 -12.25
C GLY A 118 -9.28 -15.01 -11.09
N TYR A 119 -10.30 -14.96 -10.24
CA TYR A 119 -10.53 -16.03 -9.27
C TYR A 119 -10.86 -17.34 -9.99
N ASP A 120 -10.55 -18.44 -9.32
CA ASP A 120 -11.05 -19.76 -9.71
C ASP A 120 -12.58 -19.76 -9.71
N THR A 121 -13.17 -20.45 -10.68
CA THR A 121 -14.62 -20.61 -10.81
C THR A 121 -15.17 -21.74 -9.94
N ASP A 122 -14.31 -22.62 -9.45
CA ASP A 122 -14.71 -23.71 -8.57
C ASP A 122 -15.00 -23.23 -7.14
N VAL A 123 -15.86 -23.96 -6.44
CA VAL A 123 -16.16 -23.70 -5.03
C VAL A 123 -14.89 -23.92 -4.20
N GLN A 124 -14.44 -22.86 -3.55
CA GLN A 124 -13.26 -22.89 -2.69
C GLN A 124 -13.64 -23.25 -1.26
N PHE A 125 -12.88 -24.17 -0.65
CA PHE A 125 -12.95 -24.39 0.79
C PHE A 125 -12.20 -23.27 1.51
N LEU A 126 -12.76 -22.79 2.62
CA LEU A 126 -12.13 -21.78 3.45
C LEU A 126 -11.62 -22.44 4.73
N ASP A 127 -10.31 -22.43 4.90
CA ASP A 127 -9.70 -22.78 6.18
C ASP A 127 -9.82 -21.60 7.15
N PRO A 128 -9.98 -21.86 8.46
CA PRO A 128 -9.89 -20.82 9.46
C PRO A 128 -8.50 -20.16 9.38
N PRO A 129 -8.42 -18.82 9.47
CA PRO A 129 -7.13 -18.15 9.47
C PRO A 129 -6.34 -18.52 10.73
N ALA A 130 -5.02 -18.59 10.64
CA ALA A 130 -4.17 -19.08 11.72
C ALA A 130 -4.42 -18.39 13.08
N TRP A 131 -4.64 -17.07 13.08
CA TRP A 131 -4.94 -16.34 14.31
C TRP A 131 -6.21 -16.82 15.01
N MET A 132 -7.24 -17.23 14.26
CA MET A 132 -8.48 -17.75 14.81
C MET A 132 -8.28 -19.15 15.39
N VAL A 133 -7.43 -19.97 14.78
CA VAL A 133 -7.04 -21.29 15.29
C VAL A 133 -6.33 -21.13 16.63
N TYR A 134 -5.31 -20.26 16.69
CA TYR A 134 -4.57 -19.99 17.93
C TYR A 134 -5.45 -19.44 19.05
N ASP A 135 -6.35 -18.49 18.74
CA ASP A 135 -7.28 -17.93 19.73
C ASP A 135 -8.26 -19.00 20.26
N HIS A 136 -8.70 -19.93 19.42
CA HIS A 136 -9.58 -21.02 19.82
C HIS A 136 -8.86 -22.03 20.72
N GLU A 137 -7.67 -22.48 20.33
CA GLU A 137 -6.84 -23.41 21.12
C GLU A 137 -6.54 -22.82 22.51
N ALA A 138 -6.07 -21.57 22.56
CA ALA A 138 -5.76 -20.90 23.82
C ALA A 138 -6.97 -20.75 24.75
N ARG A 139 -8.19 -20.66 24.20
CA ARG A 139 -9.41 -20.45 24.99
C ARG A 139 -10.07 -21.73 25.48
N TYR A 140 -9.93 -22.84 24.76
CA TYR A 140 -10.70 -24.07 25.03
C TYR A 140 -9.86 -25.34 25.24
N GLU A 141 -8.53 -25.33 25.04
CA GLU A 141 -7.70 -26.49 25.37
C GLU A 141 -7.44 -26.68 26.87
N GLU A 142 -7.66 -25.67 27.71
CA GLU A 142 -7.57 -25.81 29.18
C GLU A 142 -8.73 -26.63 29.79
N GLU A 143 -9.87 -26.78 29.11
CA GLU A 143 -11.05 -27.50 29.64
C GLU A 143 -11.01 -29.02 29.42
N ILE A 144 -10.07 -29.55 28.62
CA ILE A 144 -10.00 -30.98 28.25
C ILE A 144 -9.03 -31.79 29.15
N ARG A 145 -8.30 -31.15 30.06
CA ARG A 145 -7.50 -31.83 31.10
C ARG A 145 -8.32 -31.99 32.39
N ILE A 146 -9.23 -32.96 32.43
CA ILE A 146 -9.78 -33.54 33.68
C ILE A 146 -9.51 -35.05 33.68
#